data_AF-A0A7S1ZZZ7-F1
#
_entry.id   AF-A0A7S1ZZZ7-F1
#
_cell.length_a   1.000
_cell.length_b   1.000
_cell.length_c   1.000
_cell.angle_alpha   90.00
_cell.angle_beta   90.00
_cell.angle_gamma   90.00
#
_symmetry.space_group_name_H-M   'P 1'
#
loop_
_entity.id
_entity.type
_entity.pdbx_description
1 polymer ?
#
loop_
_entity_poly.entity_id
_entity_poly.type
_entity_poly.pdbx_seq_one_letter_code
_entity_poly.pdbx_strand_id
1 'polypeptide(L)'
;KLPYRKSHHDNGFTFQREANDLFYAAIFATNFNLVYNQVDDYFDDFSPPSITRHLWTLSIEEQYYIIWPLVIWCLTSLSKKQYLWAILFLDMMVMGSSYFSSLATINKMGTSAAYFSTWCRMGDIATGGFVYTASR
;
A
#
# COMPACT_ATOMS: atom_id res chain seq x y z
N LYS A 1 16.96 -0.68 -21.22
CA LYS A 1 16.09 -0.56 -22.42
C LYS A 1 15.09 -1.71 -22.36
N LEU A 2 13.95 -1.51 -21.71
CA LEU A 2 12.87 -2.50 -21.70
C LEU A 2 12.14 -2.45 -23.04
N PRO A 3 11.68 -3.58 -23.59
CA PRO A 3 11.06 -3.62 -24.89
C PRO A 3 9.69 -2.96 -24.83
N TYR A 4 9.48 -1.95 -25.67
CA TYR A 4 8.19 -1.35 -25.96
C TYR A 4 7.23 -2.46 -26.41
N ARG A 5 6.35 -2.90 -25.50
CA ARG A 5 5.43 -4.01 -25.69
C ARG A 5 4.32 -3.55 -26.63
N LYS A 6 4.49 -3.87 -27.92
CA LYS A 6 3.50 -3.61 -28.98
C LYS A 6 2.10 -4.02 -28.52
N SER A 7 1.17 -3.08 -28.61
CA SER A 7 -0.27 -3.26 -28.59
C SER A 7 -0.69 -4.09 -29.82
N HIS A 8 -0.43 -5.40 -29.78
CA HIS A 8 -1.13 -6.33 -30.66
C HIS A 8 -2.50 -6.60 -30.05
N HIS A 9 -3.52 -6.40 -30.88
CA HIS A 9 -4.95 -6.63 -30.69
C HIS A 9 -5.28 -8.11 -30.39
N ASP A 10 -4.66 -8.69 -29.37
CA ASP A 10 -5.05 -9.99 -28.83
C ASP A 10 -6.14 -9.76 -27.79
N ASN A 11 -7.36 -9.54 -28.28
CA ASN A 11 -8.53 -9.18 -27.46
C ASN A 11 -8.78 -10.17 -26.30
N GLY A 12 -8.30 -11.41 -26.41
CA GLY A 12 -8.39 -12.41 -25.34
C GLY A 12 -7.38 -12.21 -24.19
N PHE A 13 -6.16 -11.73 -24.48
CA PHE A 13 -5.14 -11.51 -23.46
C PHE A 13 -5.35 -10.20 -22.68
N THR A 14 -5.94 -9.18 -23.31
CA THR A 14 -6.30 -7.92 -22.64
C THR A 14 -7.50 -8.09 -21.72
N PHE A 15 -8.57 -8.77 -22.16
CA PHE A 15 -9.76 -9.00 -21.34
C PHE A 15 -9.45 -9.77 -20.04
N GLN A 16 -8.62 -10.82 -20.12
CA GLN A 16 -8.25 -11.59 -18.93
C GLN A 16 -7.45 -10.76 -17.91
N ARG A 17 -6.63 -9.82 -18.39
CA ARG A 17 -5.87 -8.91 -17.53
C ARG A 17 -6.77 -7.88 -16.86
N GLU A 18 -7.67 -7.26 -17.63
CA GLU A 18 -8.63 -6.32 -17.07
C GLU A 18 -9.58 -6.98 -16.06
N ALA A 19 -10.04 -8.20 -16.34
CA ALA A 19 -10.85 -8.97 -15.39
C ALA A 19 -10.08 -9.27 -14.09
N ASN A 20 -8.79 -9.61 -14.19
CA ASN A 20 -7.95 -9.81 -13.02
C ASN A 20 -7.76 -8.51 -12.23
N ASP A 21 -7.45 -7.40 -12.90
CA ASP A 21 -7.26 -6.11 -12.26
C ASP A 21 -8.54 -5.62 -11.56
N LEU A 22 -9.71 -5.84 -12.18
CA LEU A 22 -11.02 -5.56 -11.57
C LEU A 22 -11.31 -6.45 -10.37
N PHE A 23 -10.91 -7.73 -10.41
CA PHE A 23 -11.03 -8.62 -9.25
C PHE A 23 -10.21 -8.11 -8.07
N TYR A 24 -8.94 -7.75 -8.29
CA TYR A 24 -8.08 -7.17 -7.26
C TYR A 24 -8.59 -5.82 -6.76
N ALA A 25 -9.21 -5.02 -7.62
CA ALA A 25 -9.89 -3.80 -7.23
C ALA A 25 -11.11 -4.06 -6.33
N ALA A 26 -11.94 -5.03 -6.69
CA ALA A 26 -13.14 -5.38 -5.92
C ALA A 26 -12.82 -5.88 -4.51
N ILE A 27 -11.66 -6.53 -4.32
CA ILE A 27 -11.20 -7.00 -3.00
C ILE A 27 -10.23 -6.04 -2.30
N PHE A 28 -10.06 -4.80 -2.80
CA PHE A 28 -9.16 -3.80 -2.23
C PHE A 28 -7.69 -4.29 -2.10
N ALA A 29 -7.21 -5.02 -3.10
CA ALA A 29 -5.85 -5.56 -3.17
C ALA A 29 -5.12 -5.13 -4.46
N THR A 30 -5.57 -4.06 -5.11
CA THR A 30 -4.98 -3.53 -6.35
C THR A 30 -3.50 -3.24 -6.19
N ASN A 31 -3.12 -2.72 -5.02
CA ASN A 31 -1.74 -2.40 -4.68
C ASN A 31 -0.82 -3.63 -4.74
N PHE A 32 -1.30 -4.82 -4.34
CA PHE A 32 -0.53 -6.06 -4.40
C PHE A 32 -0.37 -6.57 -5.83
N ASN A 33 -1.42 -6.46 -6.65
CA ASN A 33 -1.35 -6.81 -8.07
C ASN A 33 -0.30 -5.94 -8.78
N LEU A 34 -0.31 -4.62 -8.56
CA LEU A 34 0.66 -3.70 -9.16
C LEU A 34 2.11 -4.03 -8.76
N VAL A 35 2.35 -4.38 -7.49
CA VAL A 35 3.69 -4.78 -7.01
C VAL A 35 4.12 -6.14 -7.56
N TYR A 36 3.24 -7.14 -7.55
CA TYR A 36 3.59 -8.52 -7.91
C TYR A 36 3.72 -8.72 -9.41
N ASN A 37 2.80 -8.16 -10.19
CA ASN A 37 2.79 -8.31 -11.64
C ASN A 37 3.64 -7.26 -12.36
N GLN A 38 4.25 -6.32 -11.61
CA GLN A 38 5.06 -5.21 -12.14
C GLN A 38 4.38 -4.52 -13.32
N VAL A 39 3.06 -4.34 -13.19
CA VAL A 39 2.20 -4.05 -14.34
C VAL A 39 2.59 -2.72 -14.98
N ASP A 40 2.95 -1.74 -14.14
CA ASP A 40 3.24 -0.37 -14.56
C ASP A 40 4.33 0.27 -13.69
N ASP A 41 5.20 1.07 -14.33
CA ASP A 41 6.04 2.03 -13.62
C ASP A 41 5.22 3.28 -13.26
N TYR A 42 5.19 3.66 -11.97
CA TYR A 42 4.38 4.78 -11.49
C TYR A 42 4.80 6.11 -12.14
N PHE A 43 6.08 6.24 -12.48
CA PHE A 43 6.69 7.45 -13.02
C PHE A 43 6.92 7.40 -14.55
N ASP A 44 6.46 6.34 -15.22
CA ASP A 44 6.57 6.26 -16.68
C ASP A 44 5.31 6.86 -17.33
N ASP A 45 5.48 8.00 -17.99
CA ASP A 45 4.42 8.71 -18.72
C ASP A 45 4.12 8.09 -20.11
N PHE A 46 4.95 7.15 -20.59
CA PHE A 46 4.84 6.62 -21.95
C PHE A 46 3.99 5.35 -22.07
N SER A 47 3.48 4.83 -20.95
CA SER A 47 2.62 3.65 -20.91
C SER A 47 1.18 4.07 -20.55
N PRO A 48 0.15 3.67 -21.32
CA PRO A 48 -1.23 3.97 -20.98
C PRO A 48 -1.56 3.32 -19.63
N PRO A 49 -1.90 4.10 -18.58
CA PRO A 49 -2.06 3.57 -17.23
C PRO A 49 -3.28 2.64 -17.17
N SER A 50 -3.17 1.53 -16.44
CA SER A 50 -4.35 0.70 -16.13
C SER A 50 -5.43 1.53 -15.42
N ILE A 51 -6.70 1.33 -15.77
CA ILE A 51 -7.85 2.06 -15.18
C ILE A 51 -7.88 1.89 -13.66
N THR A 52 -7.49 0.72 -13.15
CA THR A 52 -7.49 0.41 -11.73
C THR A 52 -6.28 0.97 -11.01
N ARG A 53 -5.29 1.55 -11.69
CA ARG A 53 -4.08 2.10 -11.07
C ARG A 53 -4.44 3.01 -9.92
N HIS A 54 -5.31 4.00 -10.10
CA HIS A 54 -5.69 4.93 -9.03
C HIS A 54 -6.36 4.27 -7.80
N LEU A 55 -6.86 3.03 -7.92
CA LEU A 55 -7.47 2.30 -6.80
C LEU A 55 -6.44 1.69 -5.85
N TRP A 56 -5.15 1.79 -6.14
CA TRP A 56 -4.09 1.33 -5.23
C TRP A 56 -4.09 2.11 -3.91
N THR A 57 -4.34 3.42 -3.93
CA THR A 57 -4.41 4.22 -2.70
C THR A 57 -5.66 3.86 -1.89
N LEU A 58 -6.80 3.72 -2.56
CA LEU A 58 -8.06 3.30 -1.94
C LEU A 58 -7.91 1.93 -1.27
N SER A 59 -7.21 1.00 -1.92
CA SER A 59 -6.92 -0.33 -1.36
C SER A 59 -6.15 -0.24 -0.04
N ILE A 60 -5.18 0.66 0.06
CA ILE A 60 -4.40 0.89 1.29
C ILE A 60 -5.27 1.52 2.38
N GLU A 61 -6.14 2.46 2.02
CA GLU A 61 -7.06 3.10 2.97
C GLU A 61 -8.04 2.07 3.58
N GLU A 62 -8.65 1.22 2.76
CA GLU A 62 -9.57 0.16 3.25
C GLU A 62 -8.85 -0.86 4.14
N GLN A 63 -7.62 -1.26 3.79
CA GLN A 63 -6.78 -2.11 4.64
C GLN A 63 -6.55 -1.46 6.01
N TYR A 64 -6.25 -0.16 6.03
CA TYR A 64 -6.06 0.59 7.28
C TYR A 64 -7.35 0.65 8.11
N TYR A 65 -8.49 0.95 7.49
CA TYR A 65 -9.78 1.04 8.17
C TYR A 65 -10.28 -0.30 8.73
N ILE A 66 -9.86 -1.42 8.17
CA ILE A 66 -10.17 -2.75 8.73
C ILE A 66 -9.25 -3.07 9.91
N ILE A 67 -7.95 -2.77 9.80
CA ILE A 67 -6.96 -3.12 10.83
C ILE A 67 -7.10 -2.24 12.07
N TRP A 68 -7.33 -0.94 11.90
CA TRP A 68 -7.29 0.02 13.02
C TRP A 68 -8.37 -0.21 14.09
N PRO A 69 -9.64 -0.52 13.76
CA PRO A 69 -10.65 -0.88 14.75
C PRO A 69 -10.28 -2.11 15.58
N LEU A 70 -9.63 -3.11 14.96
CA LEU A 70 -9.15 -4.30 15.66
C LEU A 70 -8.02 -3.95 16.63
N VAL A 71 -7.08 -3.08 16.23
CA VAL A 71 -6.02 -2.58 17.10
C VAL A 71 -6.61 -1.84 18.29
N ILE A 72 -7.53 -0.90 18.06
CA ILE A 72 -8.21 -0.17 19.15
C ILE A 72 -8.93 -1.16 20.07
N TRP A 73 -9.70 -2.10 19.51
CA TRP A 73 -10.45 -3.09 20.27
C TRP A 73 -9.55 -3.91 21.19
N CYS A 74 -8.39 -4.38 20.70
CA CYS A 74 -7.40 -5.10 21.50
C CYS A 74 -6.83 -4.25 22.66
N LEU A 75 -6.77 -2.93 22.50
CA LEU A 75 -6.21 -2.00 23.50
C LEU A 75 -7.26 -1.45 24.49
N THR A 76 -8.56 -1.72 24.28
CA THR A 76 -9.65 -1.18 25.14
C THR A 76 -9.58 -1.64 26.60
N SER A 77 -8.93 -2.77 26.89
CA SER A 77 -8.78 -3.33 28.24
C SER A 77 -7.69 -2.63 29.07
N LEU A 78 -6.91 -1.73 28.48
CA LEU A 78 -5.78 -1.07 29.13
C LEU A 78 -6.19 0.20 29.87
N SER A 79 -5.43 0.55 30.92
CA SER A 79 -5.56 1.87 31.54
C SER A 79 -5.17 2.99 30.56
N LYS A 80 -5.70 4.21 30.73
CA LYS A 80 -5.43 5.35 29.84
C LYS A 80 -3.93 5.58 29.59
N LYS A 81 -3.09 5.43 30.62
CA LYS A 81 -1.63 5.56 30.49
C LYS A 81 -1.04 4.44 29.63
N GLN A 82 -1.39 3.19 29.91
CA GLN A 82 -0.91 2.03 29.14
C GLN A 82 -1.38 2.08 27.69
N TYR A 83 -2.62 2.51 27.43
CA TYR A 83 -3.18 2.71 26.10
C TYR A 83 -2.34 3.71 25.28
N LEU A 84 -2.02 4.88 25.85
CA LEU A 84 -1.20 5.88 25.16
C LEU A 84 0.21 5.39 24.86
N TRP A 85 0.86 4.71 25.82
CA TRP A 85 2.19 4.13 25.60
C TRP A 85 2.16 2.99 24.56
N ALA A 86 1.11 2.17 24.55
CA ALA A 86 0.95 1.09 23.59
C ALA A 86 0.79 1.62 22.16
N ILE A 87 -0.02 2.66 21.95
CA ILE A 87 -0.16 3.30 20.63
C ILE A 87 1.15 3.96 20.21
N LEU A 88 1.80 4.71 21.09
CA LEU A 88 3.08 5.35 20.79
C LEU A 88 4.15 4.32 20.35
N PHE A 89 4.22 3.19 21.06
CA PHE A 89 5.14 2.11 20.72
C PHE A 89 4.78 1.45 19.39
N LEU A 90 3.49 1.16 19.17
CA LEU A 90 2.99 0.58 17.92
C LEU A 90 3.30 1.50 16.73
N ASP A 91 3.03 2.80 16.84
CA ASP A 91 3.31 3.78 15.78
C ASP A 91 4.81 3.85 15.48
N MET A 92 5.68 3.86 16.50
CA MET A 92 7.13 3.81 16.28
C MET A 92 7.58 2.51 15.59
N MET A 93 7.02 1.35 15.96
CA MET A 93 7.34 0.10 15.29
C MET A 93 6.88 0.11 13.82
N VAL A 94 5.69 0.64 13.54
CA VAL A 94 5.15 0.76 12.18
C VAL A 94 6.02 1.71 11.34
N MET A 95 6.40 2.87 11.88
CA MET A 95 7.30 3.81 11.19
C MET A 95 8.67 3.19 10.89
N GLY A 96 9.27 2.51 11.86
CA GLY A 96 10.55 1.82 11.68
C GLY A 96 10.48 0.70 10.64
N SER A 97 9.42 -0.11 10.69
CA SER A 97 9.16 -1.17 9.70
C SER A 97 8.94 -0.60 8.30
N SER A 98 8.21 0.51 8.20
CA SER A 98 7.92 1.19 6.93
C SER A 98 9.18 1.74 6.28
N TYR A 99 10.06 2.37 7.06
CA TYR A 99 11.34 2.86 6.57
C TYR A 99 12.23 1.74 6.04
N PHE A 100 12.34 0.64 6.79
CA PHE A 100 13.15 -0.52 6.37
C PHE A 100 12.57 -1.20 5.13
N SER A 101 11.24 -1.35 5.07
CA SER A 101 10.54 -1.91 3.91
C SER A 101 10.72 -1.05 2.67
N SER A 102 10.68 0.27 2.82
CA SER A 102 10.95 1.22 1.73
C SER A 102 12.36 1.06 1.18
N LEU A 103 13.37 1.03 2.04
CA LEU A 103 14.76 0.78 1.63
C LEU A 103 14.92 -0.57 0.92
N ALA A 104 14.34 -1.64 1.47
CA ALA A 104 14.44 -2.97 0.88
C ALA A 104 13.76 -3.05 -0.50
N THR A 105 12.62 -2.39 -0.66
CA THR A 105 11.82 -2.42 -1.89
C THR A 105 12.45 -1.56 -2.99
N ILE A 106 12.91 -0.36 -2.65
CA ILE A 106 13.60 0.54 -3.59
C ILE A 106 14.84 -0.16 -4.17
N ASN A 107 15.64 -0.81 -3.33
CA ASN A 107 16.87 -1.48 -3.77
C ASN A 107 16.61 -2.70 -4.67
N LYS A 108 15.48 -3.41 -4.50
CA LYS A 108 15.20 -4.65 -5.23
C LYS A 108 14.33 -4.45 -6.47
N MET A 109 13.34 -3.57 -6.39
CA MET A 109 12.24 -3.47 -7.37
C MET A 109 12.06 -2.05 -7.91
N GLY A 110 12.89 -1.09 -7.48
CA GLY A 110 12.80 0.31 -7.90
C GLY A 110 11.78 1.13 -7.12
N THR A 111 11.74 2.42 -7.43
CA THR A 111 10.96 3.41 -6.67
C THR A 111 9.45 3.20 -6.80
N SER A 112 8.95 2.86 -7.99
CA SER A 112 7.51 2.64 -8.23
C SER A 112 6.91 1.54 -7.35
N ALA A 113 7.62 0.41 -7.18
CA ALA A 113 7.17 -0.69 -6.33
C ALA A 113 7.08 -0.27 -4.85
N ALA A 114 8.00 0.59 -4.39
CA ALA A 114 7.94 1.15 -3.04
C ALA A 114 6.75 2.09 -2.85
N TYR A 115 6.30 2.78 -3.91
CA TYR A 115 5.10 3.64 -3.85
C TYR A 115 3.82 2.84 -3.68
N PHE A 116 3.67 1.72 -4.40
CA PHE A 116 2.48 0.87 -4.32
C PHE A 116 2.43 -0.04 -3.08
N SER A 117 3.56 -0.29 -2.43
CA SER A 117 3.62 -1.20 -1.29
C SER A 117 2.96 -0.59 -0.04
N THR A 118 1.92 -1.26 0.49
CA THR A 118 1.25 -0.89 1.74
C THR A 118 2.28 -0.70 2.86
N TRP A 119 3.23 -1.64 2.98
CA TRP A 119 4.23 -1.65 4.04
C TRP A 119 5.13 -0.42 4.03
N CYS A 120 5.38 0.18 2.87
CA CYS A 120 6.20 1.39 2.77
C CYS A 120 5.42 2.67 3.10
N ARG A 121 4.07 2.59 3.09
CA ARG A 121 3.15 3.72 3.25
C ARG A 121 2.48 3.79 4.61
N MET A 122 2.38 2.67 5.31
CA MET A 122 1.80 2.63 6.65
C MET A 122 2.51 3.57 7.64
N GLY A 123 3.81 3.82 7.46
CA GLY A 123 4.55 4.80 8.26
C GLY A 123 4.00 6.22 8.16
N ASP A 124 3.56 6.64 6.96
CA ASP A 124 3.00 7.98 6.73
C ASP A 124 1.72 8.18 7.55
N ILE A 125 0.84 7.17 7.58
CA ILE A 125 -0.41 7.19 8.36
C ILE A 125 -0.11 7.13 9.87
N ALA A 126 0.85 6.31 10.28
CA ALA A 126 1.28 6.19 11.69
C ALA A 126 1.84 7.51 12.25
N THR A 127 2.42 8.39 11.42
CA THR A 127 2.88 9.71 11.88
C THR A 127 1.76 10.55 12.48
N GLY A 128 0.52 10.45 11.96
CA GLY A 128 -0.64 11.15 12.49
C GLY A 128 -1.03 10.67 13.90
N GLY A 129 -1.01 9.35 14.11
CA GLY A 129 -1.23 8.73 15.43
C GLY A 129 -0.16 9.14 16.45
N PHE A 130 1.10 9.14 16.01
CA PHE A 130 2.24 9.55 16.84
C PHE A 130 2.11 11.00 17.31
N VAL A 131 1.76 11.95 16.41
CA VAL A 131 1.58 13.37 16.78
C VAL A 131 0.42 13.55 17.77
N TYR A 132 -0.69 12.84 17.57
CA TYR A 132 -1.85 12.91 18.46
C TYR A 132 -1.55 12.37 19.87
N THR A 133 -0.74 11.30 19.97
CA THR A 133 -0.36 10.70 21.24
C THR A 133 0.77 11.47 21.93
N ALA A 134 1.70 12.07 21.18
CA ALA A 134 2.77 12.92 21.71
C ALA A 134 2.26 14.26 22.27
N SER A 135 1.13 14.77 21.76
CA SER A 135 0.42 15.93 22.34
C SER A 135 -0.46 15.59 23.57
N ARG A 136 -0.49 14.29 23.90
CA ARG A 136 -1.05 13.54 25.05
C ARG A 136 -0.80 14.04 26.46
#